data_AF-A0A2V7XWS7-F1
#
_entry.id   AF-A0A2V7XWS7-F1
#
_cell.length_a   1.000
_cell.length_b   1.000
_cell.length_c   1.000
_cell.angle_alpha   90.00
_cell.angle_beta   90.00
_cell.angle_gamma   90.00
#
_symmetry.space_group_name_H-M   'P 1'
#
loop_
_entity.id
_entity.type
_entity.pdbx_description
1 polymer ?
#
loop_
_entity_poly.entity_id
_entity_poly.type
_entity_poly.pdbx_seq_one_letter_code
_entity_poly.pdbx_strand_id
1 'polypeptide(L)'
;MRARLVVVTTCSALLVPLSPAAAQAPPACEFVDPCKAPRRAGEVSLVLLGDSGYGEGGASEWGGHEQATVAGRIDALCPRPDLVFFLGDNIYWGGNPDLFGPRFDTMYRNLFDAEHRRVHAALGNHDVKGCQLAAEPGFAIGETCADALERALREDVRRDVATGGAVAPTPAQAAEAAARWVDPDVRERASKVPAADCPSAFDAGYEQRQAGGEGGSCYASAALRHSEFGFLRRGETPLRYYTVDWPGPVALGATPAPGEPRVRVLVADSNTLDVVGGVIPAATGKEAARTDTLQLLWLENQLRTAPAETWTLTVMHHPPFSPRGCVFRFLGQCIGGHDDEKGLAAQLRSTWGVAGSEERSNGTHHPDLVFTAHNHFYARSRSIDGLGYPALGAGSGVRYFVTGGGGAPLYRQQPLHARYASGGSFHHFVYLRLEKDAAFFWAIDERGAVKDSACFHRGEVVDRCIAGGTFTSATVTCGDVVPPSGACPAPKP
;
A
#
# COMPACT_ATOMS: atom_id res chain seq x y z
N MET A 1 -60.87 -46.43 76.07
CA MET A 1 -59.55 -46.59 75.41
C MET A 1 -59.40 -45.54 74.31
N ARG A 2 -58.20 -44.94 74.20
CA ARG A 2 -57.79 -43.78 73.37
C ARG A 2 -58.17 -42.40 73.93
N ALA A 3 -57.40 -41.96 74.93
CA ALA A 3 -57.30 -40.57 75.35
C ALA A 3 -56.31 -39.83 74.44
N ARG A 4 -56.71 -38.68 73.89
CA ARG A 4 -55.87 -37.76 73.11
C ARG A 4 -55.06 -36.88 74.08
N LEU A 5 -53.74 -36.97 74.01
CA LEU A 5 -52.81 -36.09 74.72
C LEU A 5 -52.46 -34.92 73.81
N VAL A 6 -52.76 -33.70 74.27
CA VAL A 6 -52.35 -32.44 73.65
C VAL A 6 -50.95 -32.12 74.16
N VAL A 7 -49.95 -32.10 73.28
CA VAL A 7 -48.60 -31.61 73.57
C VAL A 7 -48.45 -30.22 72.96
N VAL A 8 -48.22 -29.24 73.83
CA VAL A 8 -47.89 -27.86 73.47
C VAL A 8 -46.38 -27.82 73.20
N THR A 9 -45.97 -27.51 71.97
CA THR A 9 -44.56 -27.30 71.63
C THR A 9 -44.33 -25.81 71.40
N THR A 10 -43.51 -25.22 72.27
CA THR A 10 -43.05 -23.83 72.22
C THR A 10 -42.19 -23.57 70.98
N CYS A 11 -42.52 -22.52 70.22
CA CYS A 11 -41.78 -22.08 69.05
C CYS A 11 -40.69 -21.09 69.49
N SER A 12 -39.42 -21.52 69.51
CA SER A 12 -38.27 -20.63 69.72
C SER A 12 -37.81 -20.09 68.37
N ALA A 13 -38.04 -18.79 68.12
CA ALA A 13 -37.52 -18.10 66.94
C ALA A 13 -36.01 -17.83 67.10
N LEU A 14 -35.19 -18.53 66.32
CA LEU A 14 -33.79 -18.19 66.10
C LEU A 14 -33.72 -16.96 65.18
N LEU A 15 -33.36 -15.81 65.73
CA LEU A 15 -32.98 -14.62 64.97
C LEU A 15 -31.59 -14.84 64.37
N VAL A 16 -31.53 -15.15 63.07
CA VAL A 16 -30.30 -15.08 62.28
C VAL A 16 -30.08 -13.62 61.88
N PRO A 17 -28.94 -12.99 62.21
CA PRO A 17 -28.65 -11.65 61.71
C PRO A 17 -28.41 -11.72 60.21
N LEU A 18 -29.29 -11.07 59.44
CA LEU A 18 -29.09 -10.80 58.02
C LEU A 18 -27.95 -9.79 57.88
N SER A 19 -26.76 -10.25 57.52
CA SER A 19 -25.72 -9.37 56.98
C SER A 19 -26.27 -8.72 55.70
N PRO A 20 -26.16 -7.40 55.51
CA PRO A 20 -26.49 -6.80 54.24
C PRO A 20 -25.50 -7.36 53.22
N ALA A 21 -26.00 -8.13 52.26
CA ALA A 21 -25.22 -8.49 51.08
C ALA A 21 -24.80 -7.17 50.44
N ALA A 22 -23.50 -6.85 50.53
CA ALA A 22 -22.94 -5.76 49.76
C ALA A 22 -23.23 -6.06 48.30
N ALA A 23 -24.14 -5.31 47.69
CA ALA A 23 -24.38 -5.36 46.27
C ALA A 23 -23.05 -5.01 45.59
N GLN A 24 -22.36 -6.02 45.05
CA GLN A 24 -21.26 -5.79 44.15
C GLN A 24 -21.83 -4.96 43.00
N ALA A 25 -21.33 -3.73 42.87
CA ALA A 25 -21.61 -2.92 41.70
C ALA A 25 -21.28 -3.78 40.47
N PRO A 26 -22.14 -3.82 39.44
CA PRO A 26 -21.78 -4.49 38.20
C PRO A 26 -20.41 -3.94 37.76
N PRO A 27 -19.49 -4.79 37.25
CA PRO A 27 -18.22 -4.29 36.75
C PRO A 27 -18.54 -3.15 35.80
N ALA A 28 -17.97 -1.96 36.07
CA ALA A 28 -18.14 -0.82 35.19
C ALA A 28 -17.89 -1.33 33.78
N CYS A 29 -18.83 -1.11 32.85
CA CYS A 29 -18.61 -1.41 31.46
C CYS A 29 -17.39 -0.57 31.04
N GLU A 30 -16.21 -1.16 31.04
CA GLU A 30 -15.02 -0.54 30.49
C GLU A 30 -15.31 -0.38 29.01
N PHE A 31 -15.65 0.84 28.61
CA PHE A 31 -15.61 1.24 27.22
C PHE A 31 -14.14 1.15 26.80
N VAL A 32 -13.78 0.03 26.20
CA VAL A 32 -12.51 -0.09 25.50
C VAL A 32 -12.56 0.93 24.38
N ASP A 33 -11.67 1.92 24.45
CA ASP A 33 -11.43 2.85 23.36
C ASP A 33 -11.23 2.04 22.07
N PRO A 34 -12.11 2.16 21.06
CA PRO A 34 -12.07 1.33 19.86
C PRO A 34 -10.77 1.49 19.09
N CYS A 35 -10.05 2.60 19.30
CA CYS A 35 -8.75 2.86 18.70
C CYS A 35 -7.60 2.18 19.48
N LYS A 36 -7.87 1.70 20.70
CA LYS A 36 -7.01 0.82 21.52
C LYS A 36 -7.44 -0.64 21.49
N ALA A 37 -8.59 -0.95 20.89
CA ALA A 37 -9.02 -2.33 20.68
C ALA A 37 -7.98 -3.08 19.82
N PRO A 38 -7.81 -4.40 20.04
CA PRO A 38 -6.94 -5.20 19.20
C PRO A 38 -7.39 -5.17 17.74
N ARG A 39 -6.45 -5.41 16.82
CA ARG A 39 -6.75 -5.64 15.40
C ARG A 39 -7.85 -6.68 15.22
N ARG A 40 -8.61 -6.57 14.14
CA ARG A 40 -9.62 -7.56 13.80
C ARG A 40 -8.94 -8.88 13.43
N ALA A 41 -9.42 -9.98 13.98
CA ALA A 41 -8.84 -11.31 13.73
C ALA A 41 -9.24 -11.82 12.34
N GLY A 42 -8.34 -12.55 11.67
CA GLY A 42 -8.61 -13.15 10.37
C GLY A 42 -8.57 -12.18 9.19
N GLU A 43 -8.12 -10.94 9.42
CA GLU A 43 -7.95 -9.95 8.37
C GLU A 43 -6.71 -9.07 8.58
N VAL A 44 -6.35 -8.35 7.53
CA VAL A 44 -5.44 -7.21 7.61
C VAL A 44 -6.09 -6.00 6.93
N SER A 45 -6.02 -4.86 7.60
CA SER A 45 -6.57 -3.60 7.13
C SER A 45 -5.48 -2.64 6.67
N LEU A 46 -5.65 -2.04 5.49
CA LEU A 46 -4.71 -1.15 4.86
C LEU A 46 -5.37 0.18 4.53
N VAL A 47 -4.62 1.28 4.65
CA VAL A 47 -4.96 2.57 4.06
C VAL A 47 -3.99 2.87 2.93
N LEU A 48 -4.49 3.34 1.79
CA LEU A 48 -3.69 3.72 0.63
C LEU A 48 -4.06 5.14 0.18
N LEU A 49 -3.07 6.00 0.03
CA LEU A 49 -3.24 7.40 -0.42
C LEU A 49 -1.97 7.91 -1.09
N GLY A 50 -2.07 8.80 -2.07
CA GLY A 50 -0.91 9.53 -2.61
C GLY A 50 -1.20 11.01 -2.77
N ASP A 51 -0.18 11.77 -3.16
CA ASP A 51 -0.27 13.21 -3.45
C ASP A 51 -0.83 14.00 -2.27
N SER A 52 -0.31 13.74 -1.07
CA SER A 52 -0.90 14.30 0.16
C SER A 52 -0.19 15.55 0.66
N GLY A 53 1.10 15.74 0.38
CA GLY A 53 1.98 16.62 1.15
C GLY A 53 1.88 18.13 0.90
N TYR A 54 0.86 18.83 1.39
CA TYR A 54 0.78 20.29 1.30
C TYR A 54 0.87 21.04 2.63
N GLY A 55 0.75 20.34 3.75
CA GLY A 55 0.70 20.86 5.11
C GLY A 55 -0.66 21.42 5.51
N GLU A 56 -0.70 22.14 6.62
CA GLU A 56 -1.90 22.86 7.06
C GLU A 56 -1.94 24.25 6.41
N GLY A 57 -3.08 24.66 5.85
CA GLY A 57 -3.32 26.05 5.47
C GLY A 57 -2.35 26.67 4.45
N GLY A 58 -1.57 25.87 3.72
CA GLY A 58 -0.58 26.34 2.75
C GLY A 58 -1.19 26.81 1.41
N ALA A 59 -0.48 27.66 0.69
CA ALA A 59 -0.78 27.91 -0.72
C ALA A 59 -0.32 26.70 -1.56
N SER A 60 -1.14 26.30 -2.53
CA SER A 60 -0.74 25.35 -3.57
C SER A 60 -0.50 26.06 -4.90
N GLU A 61 0.07 25.32 -5.87
CA GLU A 61 0.38 25.81 -7.21
C GLU A 61 -0.87 26.18 -8.01
N TRP A 62 -1.96 25.43 -7.83
CA TRP A 62 -3.10 25.44 -8.75
C TRP A 62 -4.48 25.39 -8.08
N GLY A 63 -4.60 25.52 -6.75
CA GLY A 63 -5.91 25.56 -6.09
C GLY A 63 -5.94 25.36 -4.57
N GLY A 64 -7.10 24.95 -4.07
CA GLY A 64 -7.23 24.44 -2.69
C GLY A 64 -6.62 23.05 -2.56
N HIS A 65 -6.22 22.69 -1.36
CA HIS A 65 -5.75 21.36 -0.99
C HIS A 65 -6.42 20.96 0.34
N GLU A 66 -6.53 19.67 0.61
CA GLU A 66 -7.34 19.13 1.72
C GLU A 66 -6.57 18.10 2.55
N GLN A 67 -5.23 18.19 2.61
CA GLN A 67 -4.42 17.20 3.32
C GLN A 67 -4.87 17.01 4.77
N ALA A 68 -5.00 18.11 5.53
CA ALA A 68 -5.35 18.04 6.95
C ALA A 68 -6.72 17.37 7.16
N THR A 69 -7.68 17.63 6.28
CA THR A 69 -9.01 17.04 6.31
C THR A 69 -8.94 15.53 6.03
N VAL A 70 -8.22 15.11 4.99
CA VAL A 70 -8.03 13.68 4.65
C VAL A 70 -7.27 12.96 5.79
N ALA A 71 -6.19 13.54 6.30
CA ALA A 71 -5.43 12.99 7.43
C ALA A 71 -6.30 12.79 8.67
N GLY A 72 -7.15 13.78 9.01
CA GLY A 72 -8.11 13.68 10.12
C GLY A 72 -9.16 12.58 9.93
N ARG A 73 -9.54 12.25 8.69
CA ARG A 73 -10.44 11.13 8.40
C ARG A 73 -9.76 9.78 8.58
N ILE A 74 -8.49 9.66 8.23
CA ILE A 74 -7.70 8.46 8.45
C ILE A 74 -7.49 8.24 9.97
N ASP A 75 -7.18 9.31 10.71
CA ASP A 75 -7.01 9.25 12.17
C ASP A 75 -8.28 8.80 12.90
N ALA A 76 -9.45 9.08 12.33
CA ALA A 76 -10.74 8.65 12.87
C ALA A 76 -11.08 7.17 12.63
N LEU A 77 -10.25 6.40 11.91
CA LEU A 77 -10.46 4.97 11.68
C LEU A 77 -10.11 4.17 12.93
N CYS A 78 -11.10 3.48 13.49
CA CYS A 78 -10.92 2.62 14.66
C CYS A 78 -11.58 1.23 14.47
N PRO A 79 -10.87 0.11 14.75
CA PRO A 79 -9.44 0.03 15.13
C PRO A 79 -8.52 0.62 14.06
N ARG A 80 -7.34 1.07 14.47
CA ARG A 80 -6.36 1.67 13.56
C ARG A 80 -5.96 0.69 12.45
N PRO A 81 -5.77 1.16 11.20
CA PRO A 81 -5.43 0.30 10.06
C PRO A 81 -4.09 -0.39 10.28
N ASP A 82 -3.98 -1.71 10.09
CA ASP A 82 -2.76 -2.49 10.31
C ASP A 82 -1.54 -1.95 9.54
N LEU A 83 -1.75 -1.48 8.29
CA LEU A 83 -0.72 -0.87 7.44
C LEU A 83 -1.26 0.40 6.76
N VAL A 84 -0.37 1.34 6.46
CA VAL A 84 -0.67 2.58 5.74
C VAL A 84 0.39 2.80 4.67
N PHE A 85 -0.04 2.95 3.42
CA PHE A 85 0.82 3.14 2.26
C PHE A 85 0.60 4.52 1.64
N PHE A 86 1.64 5.35 1.70
CA PHE A 86 1.73 6.59 0.96
C PHE A 86 2.32 6.32 -0.43
N LEU A 87 1.63 6.73 -1.48
CA LEU A 87 1.94 6.33 -2.85
C LEU A 87 2.79 7.38 -3.59
N GLY A 88 3.64 8.11 -2.87
CA GLY A 88 4.49 9.16 -3.41
C GLY A 88 3.87 10.55 -3.37
N ASP A 89 4.73 11.54 -3.64
CA ASP A 89 4.46 12.96 -3.50
C ASP A 89 4.04 13.27 -2.04
N ASN A 90 4.91 12.82 -1.15
CA ASN A 90 4.62 12.71 0.28
C ASN A 90 4.60 14.06 0.99
N ILE A 91 5.42 15.01 0.53
CA ILE A 91 5.58 16.32 1.17
C ILE A 91 5.52 17.53 0.24
N TYR A 92 5.72 17.36 -1.07
CA TYR A 92 6.06 18.46 -1.99
C TYR A 92 7.14 19.37 -1.33
N TRP A 93 7.58 20.51 -1.81
CA TRP A 93 7.98 20.86 -3.16
C TRP A 93 9.43 20.40 -3.34
N GLY A 94 9.66 19.39 -4.18
CA GLY A 94 11.01 18.89 -4.44
C GLY A 94 11.62 18.04 -3.32
N GLY A 95 10.82 17.55 -2.38
CA GLY A 95 11.31 16.68 -1.31
C GLY A 95 12.14 17.40 -0.24
N ASN A 96 12.03 18.73 -0.11
CA ASN A 96 12.83 19.49 0.85
C ASN A 96 12.65 18.96 2.29
N PRO A 97 13.73 18.52 2.99
CA PRO A 97 13.67 17.97 4.34
C PRO A 97 13.05 18.91 5.38
N ASP A 98 13.13 20.22 5.19
CA ASP A 98 12.49 21.20 6.08
C ASP A 98 10.95 21.04 6.13
N LEU A 99 10.38 20.33 5.14
CA LEU A 99 8.95 20.10 5.02
C LEU A 99 8.48 18.76 5.61
N PHE A 100 9.38 17.84 6.00
CA PHE A 100 9.00 16.55 6.61
C PHE A 100 8.12 16.77 7.86
N GLY A 101 8.61 17.57 8.80
CA GLY A 101 7.90 17.89 10.04
C GLY A 101 6.49 18.48 9.82
N PRO A 102 6.36 19.64 9.14
CA PRO A 102 5.07 20.31 9.00
C PRO A 102 4.10 19.64 8.01
N ARG A 103 4.58 18.84 7.05
CA ARG A 103 3.73 18.26 6.00
C ARG A 103 3.54 16.76 6.08
N PHE A 104 4.28 16.06 6.94
CA PHE A 104 4.08 14.63 7.14
C PHE A 104 4.01 14.28 8.61
N ASP A 105 5.06 14.55 9.38
CA ASP A 105 5.18 14.06 10.76
C ASP A 105 4.06 14.60 11.65
N THR A 106 3.77 15.90 11.51
CA THR A 106 2.70 16.56 12.27
C THR A 106 1.31 16.07 11.87
N MET A 107 1.11 15.83 10.57
CA MET A 107 -0.17 15.47 9.96
C MET A 107 -0.58 14.04 10.28
N TYR A 108 0.40 13.13 10.25
CA TYR A 108 0.17 11.69 10.37
C TYR A 108 0.70 11.11 11.68
N ARG A 109 1.04 11.94 12.66
CA ARG A 109 1.65 11.56 13.94
C ARG A 109 0.99 10.36 14.63
N ASN A 110 -0.34 10.25 14.49
CA ASN A 110 -1.15 9.23 15.17
C ASN A 110 -1.15 7.88 14.43
N LEU A 111 -0.60 7.82 13.22
CA LEU A 111 -0.45 6.60 12.43
C LEU A 111 0.87 5.87 12.74
N PHE A 112 1.84 6.55 13.36
CA PHE A 112 3.09 5.92 13.76
C PHE A 112 2.88 5.07 15.00
N ASP A 113 3.24 3.78 14.93
CA ASP A 113 3.43 2.95 16.11
C ASP A 113 4.82 3.19 16.71
N ALA A 114 5.06 2.67 17.91
CA ALA A 114 6.33 2.87 18.64
C ALA A 114 7.56 2.38 17.86
N GLU A 115 7.36 1.52 16.87
CA GLU A 115 8.40 0.91 16.05
C GLU A 115 8.37 1.38 14.57
N HIS A 116 7.51 2.35 14.23
CA HIS A 116 7.31 2.89 12.87
C HIS A 116 7.14 1.81 11.79
N ARG A 117 6.46 0.71 12.10
CA ARG A 117 6.20 -0.42 11.20
C ARG A 117 4.90 -0.30 10.43
N ARG A 118 4.00 0.59 10.85
CA ARG A 118 2.67 0.75 10.24
C ARG A 118 2.70 1.53 8.94
N VAL A 119 3.56 2.54 8.86
CA VAL A 119 3.60 3.49 7.75
C VAL A 119 4.70 3.11 6.78
N HIS A 120 4.35 3.11 5.50
CA HIS A 120 5.23 2.84 4.37
C HIS A 120 4.97 3.87 3.28
N ALA A 121 6.01 4.28 2.57
CA ALA A 121 5.89 5.21 1.47
C ALA A 121 6.60 4.69 0.21
N ALA A 122 6.06 5.07 -0.96
CA ALA A 122 6.76 5.10 -2.24
C ALA A 122 7.24 6.54 -2.51
N LEU A 123 8.17 6.71 -3.47
CA LEU A 123 8.61 8.01 -3.95
C LEU A 123 7.76 8.47 -5.14
N GLY A 124 7.36 9.73 -5.14
CA GLY A 124 6.73 10.40 -6.28
C GLY A 124 7.68 11.35 -7.00
N ASN A 125 7.23 11.93 -8.10
CA ASN A 125 8.07 12.80 -8.91
C ASN A 125 8.44 14.10 -8.17
N HIS A 126 7.60 14.59 -7.27
CA HIS A 126 7.96 15.72 -6.42
C HIS A 126 8.95 15.37 -5.32
N ASP A 127 9.14 14.10 -4.97
CA ASP A 127 10.13 13.67 -3.97
C ASP A 127 11.55 13.54 -4.57
N VAL A 128 11.64 13.36 -5.90
CA VAL A 128 12.91 13.13 -6.63
C VAL A 128 13.27 14.28 -7.57
N LYS A 129 12.58 15.42 -7.48
CA LYS A 129 12.85 16.60 -8.31
C LYS A 129 14.29 17.07 -8.11
N GLY A 130 14.98 17.37 -9.21
CA GLY A 130 16.39 17.77 -9.18
C GLY A 130 17.38 16.61 -9.02
N CYS A 131 16.90 15.37 -8.88
CA CYS A 131 17.75 14.18 -8.84
C CYS A 131 18.15 13.69 -10.23
N GLN A 132 19.29 13.01 -10.27
CA GLN A 132 19.75 12.23 -11.42
C GLN A 132 20.06 10.82 -10.94
N LEU A 133 19.92 9.82 -11.82
CA LEU A 133 20.44 8.49 -11.51
C LEU A 133 21.95 8.49 -11.66
N ALA A 134 22.64 7.86 -10.71
CA ALA A 134 24.08 7.67 -10.80
C ALA A 134 24.43 6.86 -12.04
N ALA A 135 25.36 7.38 -12.85
CA ALA A 135 25.81 6.72 -14.08
C ALA A 135 26.62 5.44 -13.79
N GLU A 136 27.31 5.43 -12.66
CA GLU A 136 27.97 4.24 -12.10
C GLU A 136 27.14 3.77 -10.89
N PRO A 137 26.58 2.55 -10.87
CA PRO A 137 25.52 2.14 -9.91
C PRO A 137 25.93 2.01 -8.42
N GLY A 138 27.00 2.69 -7.98
CA GLY A 138 27.57 2.50 -6.65
C GLY A 138 28.02 1.05 -6.42
N PHE A 139 28.28 0.32 -7.50
CA PHE A 139 28.74 -1.05 -7.46
C PHE A 139 30.15 -1.14 -6.89
N ALA A 140 30.41 -2.21 -6.12
CA ALA A 140 31.78 -2.57 -5.80
C ALA A 140 32.52 -2.93 -7.11
N ILE A 141 33.83 -2.70 -7.16
CA ILE A 141 34.65 -3.02 -8.34
C ILE A 141 34.46 -4.51 -8.70
N GLY A 142 33.94 -4.77 -9.90
CA GLY A 142 33.68 -6.13 -10.41
C GLY A 142 32.34 -6.75 -10.05
N GLU A 143 31.44 -6.02 -9.38
CA GLU A 143 30.08 -6.48 -9.06
C GLU A 143 29.22 -6.57 -10.34
N THR A 144 28.53 -7.70 -10.53
CA THR A 144 27.59 -7.92 -11.64
C THR A 144 26.16 -7.51 -11.28
N CYS A 145 25.26 -7.40 -12.26
CA CYS A 145 23.85 -7.15 -11.97
C CYS A 145 23.21 -8.29 -11.12
N ALA A 146 23.67 -9.53 -11.28
CA ALA A 146 23.23 -10.65 -10.44
C ALA A 146 23.69 -10.48 -8.97
N ASP A 147 24.92 -10.04 -8.74
CA ASP A 147 25.42 -9.75 -7.39
C ASP A 147 24.64 -8.60 -6.74
N ALA A 148 24.35 -7.56 -7.52
CA ALA A 148 23.53 -6.43 -7.11
C ALA A 148 22.10 -6.85 -6.72
N LEU A 149 21.48 -7.72 -7.53
CA LEU A 149 20.16 -8.27 -7.26
C LEU A 149 20.16 -9.09 -5.97
N GLU A 150 21.12 -10.00 -5.81
CA GLU A 150 21.26 -10.78 -4.58
C GLU A 150 21.43 -9.89 -3.35
N ARG A 151 22.22 -8.81 -3.47
CA ARG A 151 22.41 -7.85 -2.39
C ARG A 151 21.13 -7.10 -2.06
N ALA A 152 20.40 -6.60 -3.06
CA ALA A 152 19.11 -5.93 -2.87
C ALA A 152 18.09 -6.87 -2.19
N LEU A 153 17.97 -8.12 -2.67
CA LEU A 153 17.09 -9.13 -2.09
C LEU A 153 17.46 -9.48 -0.64
N ARG A 154 18.76 -9.57 -0.32
CA ARG A 154 19.21 -9.81 1.06
C ARG A 154 18.86 -8.66 1.99
N GLU A 155 19.02 -7.41 1.54
CA GLU A 155 18.66 -6.23 2.34
C GLU A 155 17.15 -6.12 2.52
N ASP A 156 16.37 -6.45 1.50
CA ASP A 156 14.90 -6.50 1.55
C ASP A 156 14.43 -7.52 2.60
N VAL A 157 14.98 -8.74 2.58
CA VAL A 157 14.69 -9.78 3.59
C VAL A 157 15.17 -9.36 4.99
N ARG A 158 16.33 -8.69 5.12
CA ARG A 158 16.85 -8.21 6.42
C ARG A 158 15.93 -7.17 7.04
N ARG A 159 15.44 -6.22 6.25
CA ARG A 159 14.44 -5.21 6.65
C ARG A 159 13.19 -5.86 7.23
N ASP A 160 12.81 -6.97 6.63
CA ASP A 160 11.64 -7.75 6.99
C ASP A 160 11.86 -8.58 8.29
N VAL A 161 13.08 -9.06 8.55
CA VAL A 161 13.43 -9.81 9.78
C VAL A 161 13.70 -8.90 10.99
N ALA A 162 14.28 -7.72 10.79
CA ALA A 162 14.50 -6.74 11.87
C ALA A 162 13.18 -6.25 12.52
N THR A 163 12.05 -6.57 11.91
CA THR A 163 10.70 -6.23 12.38
C THR A 163 10.19 -7.05 13.57
N GLY A 164 10.88 -8.10 14.01
CA GLY A 164 10.40 -8.87 15.17
C GLY A 164 11.54 -9.46 16.01
N GLY A 165 11.40 -9.35 17.33
CA GLY A 165 12.30 -10.02 18.28
C GLY A 165 12.12 -11.55 18.25
N ALA A 166 12.96 -12.39 18.87
CA ALA A 166 14.24 -12.20 19.54
C ALA A 166 15.17 -13.42 19.32
N VAL A 167 14.95 -14.21 18.27
CA VAL A 167 15.88 -15.28 17.88
C VAL A 167 16.33 -15.03 16.45
N ALA A 168 17.48 -14.38 16.32
CA ALA A 168 18.08 -14.14 15.03
C ALA A 168 18.55 -15.48 14.43
N PRO A 169 18.22 -15.78 13.15
CA PRO A 169 18.90 -16.85 12.44
C PRO A 169 20.40 -16.55 12.40
N THR A 170 21.25 -17.59 12.47
CA THR A 170 22.69 -17.36 12.33
C THR A 170 23.00 -16.74 10.96
N PRO A 171 24.07 -15.94 10.81
CA PRO A 171 24.44 -15.34 9.52
C PRO A 171 24.56 -16.36 8.37
N ALA A 172 24.99 -17.59 8.67
CA ALA A 172 25.05 -18.68 7.72
C ALA A 172 23.66 -19.20 7.32
N GLN A 173 22.74 -19.37 8.27
CA GLN A 173 21.36 -19.79 7.99
C GLN A 173 20.56 -18.71 7.26
N ALA A 174 20.78 -17.43 7.59
CA ALA A 174 20.18 -16.31 6.89
C ALA A 174 20.73 -16.18 5.46
N ALA A 175 22.04 -16.40 5.26
CA ALA A 175 22.66 -16.36 3.94
C ALA A 175 22.28 -17.58 3.08
N GLU A 176 22.18 -18.78 3.64
CA GLU A 176 21.74 -19.99 2.94
C GLU A 176 20.25 -19.95 2.60
N ALA A 177 19.42 -19.42 3.50
CA ALA A 177 18.02 -19.09 3.20
C ALA A 177 17.96 -18.05 2.07
N ALA A 178 18.58 -16.88 2.22
CA ALA A 178 18.54 -15.82 1.21
C ALA A 178 19.12 -16.24 -0.17
N ALA A 179 20.14 -17.10 -0.21
CA ALA A 179 20.70 -17.63 -1.46
C ALA A 179 19.77 -18.60 -2.21
N ARG A 180 18.73 -19.13 -1.54
CA ARG A 180 17.68 -19.96 -2.14
C ARG A 180 16.44 -19.16 -2.56
N TRP A 181 16.38 -17.86 -2.23
CA TRP A 181 15.22 -16.98 -2.48
C TRP A 181 15.32 -16.18 -3.77
N VAL A 182 16.42 -16.32 -4.51
CA VAL A 182 16.49 -15.80 -5.88
C VAL A 182 15.99 -16.90 -6.80
N ASP A 183 14.92 -16.62 -7.54
CA ASP A 183 14.41 -17.50 -8.58
C ASP A 183 15.54 -17.80 -9.59
N PRO A 184 15.80 -19.08 -9.93
CA PRO A 184 16.91 -19.43 -10.81
C PRO A 184 16.84 -18.76 -12.18
N ASP A 185 15.64 -18.59 -12.76
CA ASP A 185 15.46 -17.96 -14.07
C ASP A 185 15.76 -16.46 -13.97
N VAL A 186 15.32 -15.82 -12.88
CA VAL A 186 15.60 -14.40 -12.63
C VAL A 186 17.11 -14.20 -12.44
N ARG A 187 17.76 -15.06 -11.66
CA ARG A 187 19.22 -15.02 -11.46
C ARG A 187 19.98 -15.22 -12.77
N GLU A 188 19.56 -16.18 -13.59
CA GLU A 188 20.17 -16.41 -14.90
C GLU A 188 20.03 -15.18 -15.80
N ARG A 189 18.84 -14.56 -15.85
CA ARG A 189 18.64 -13.31 -16.61
C ARG A 189 19.52 -12.18 -16.07
N ALA A 190 19.56 -11.99 -14.75
CA ALA A 190 20.39 -10.96 -14.11
C ALA A 190 21.89 -11.12 -14.45
N SER A 191 22.37 -12.37 -14.58
CA SER A 191 23.77 -12.65 -14.96
C SER A 191 24.14 -12.20 -16.38
N LYS A 192 23.14 -11.95 -17.23
CA LYS A 192 23.30 -11.52 -18.63
C LYS A 192 23.11 -10.01 -18.80
N VAL A 193 22.69 -9.30 -17.76
CA VAL A 193 22.46 -7.85 -17.80
C VAL A 193 23.79 -7.11 -17.59
N PRO A 194 24.20 -6.22 -18.50
CA PRO A 194 25.36 -5.35 -18.29
C PRO A 194 25.18 -4.50 -17.03
N ALA A 195 26.22 -4.34 -16.22
CA ALA A 195 26.16 -3.53 -15.00
C ALA A 195 25.68 -2.09 -15.26
N ALA A 196 26.06 -1.50 -16.41
CA ALA A 196 25.61 -0.16 -16.81
C ALA A 196 24.09 -0.03 -17.00
N ASP A 197 23.39 -1.14 -17.29
CA ASP A 197 21.93 -1.18 -17.47
C ASP A 197 21.19 -1.60 -16.19
N CYS A 198 21.90 -1.65 -15.07
CA CYS A 198 21.44 -2.18 -13.78
C CYS A 198 21.67 -1.13 -12.68
N PRO A 199 20.82 -0.08 -12.59
CA PRO A 199 21.02 0.99 -11.62
C PRO A 199 20.81 0.50 -10.17
N SER A 200 21.39 1.22 -9.20
CA SER A 200 21.39 0.82 -7.80
C SER A 200 20.00 0.85 -7.15
N ALA A 201 19.68 -0.18 -6.36
CA ALA A 201 18.50 -0.24 -5.49
C ALA A 201 18.57 0.70 -4.27
N PHE A 202 19.77 1.20 -3.96
CA PHE A 202 20.09 1.96 -2.75
C PHE A 202 19.98 3.47 -2.96
N ASP A 203 19.89 4.22 -1.88
CA ASP A 203 19.76 5.68 -1.92
C ASP A 203 20.92 6.39 -2.65
N ALA A 204 22.12 5.82 -2.60
CA ALA A 204 23.29 6.27 -3.36
C ALA A 204 23.10 6.19 -4.89
N GLY A 205 22.07 5.47 -5.36
CA GLY A 205 21.67 5.45 -6.77
C GLY A 205 21.10 6.76 -7.28
N TYR A 206 20.77 7.72 -6.40
CA TYR A 206 20.49 9.09 -6.76
C TYR A 206 21.73 9.97 -6.56
N GLU A 207 22.20 10.64 -7.60
CA GLU A 207 23.26 11.64 -7.47
C GLU A 207 22.73 12.93 -6.82
N GLN A 208 23.49 13.42 -5.84
CA GLN A 208 23.28 14.71 -5.15
C GLN A 208 23.83 15.90 -5.95
N ARG A 209 24.09 15.78 -7.26
CA ARG A 209 24.67 16.90 -8.01
C ARG A 209 23.64 18.04 -8.10
N GLN A 210 23.92 19.13 -7.38
CA GLN A 210 23.17 20.39 -7.46
C GLN A 210 23.19 20.89 -8.91
N ALA A 211 22.14 20.60 -9.66
CA ALA A 211 21.92 21.21 -10.96
C ALA A 211 21.56 22.67 -10.72
N GLY A 212 22.47 23.59 -11.07
CA GLY A 212 22.34 25.04 -10.86
C GLY A 212 21.24 25.72 -11.70
N GLY A 213 19.98 25.35 -11.48
CA GLY A 213 18.78 26.06 -11.91
C GLY A 213 17.79 26.19 -10.74
N GLU A 214 16.77 27.05 -10.86
CA GLU A 214 15.76 27.22 -9.81
C GLU A 214 15.13 25.87 -9.43
N GLY A 215 15.45 25.38 -8.21
CA GLY A 215 15.13 24.02 -7.72
C GLY A 215 16.34 23.10 -7.46
N GLY A 216 17.57 23.61 -7.50
CA GLY A 216 18.85 22.87 -7.59
C GLY A 216 19.35 22.02 -6.41
N SER A 217 18.53 21.19 -5.77
CA SER A 217 19.02 20.15 -4.83
C SER A 217 18.17 18.89 -4.89
N CYS A 218 18.83 17.73 -4.96
CA CYS A 218 18.19 16.41 -4.88
C CYS A 218 18.09 15.96 -3.42
N TYR A 219 16.87 15.66 -2.96
CA TYR A 219 16.61 15.25 -1.57
C TYR A 219 16.09 13.81 -1.42
N ALA A 220 16.11 13.00 -2.48
CA ALA A 220 15.63 11.62 -2.43
C ALA A 220 16.31 10.79 -1.32
N SER A 221 17.63 10.94 -1.12
CA SER A 221 18.34 10.25 -0.03
C SER A 221 17.87 10.70 1.36
N ALA A 222 17.49 11.96 1.55
CA ALA A 222 16.92 12.43 2.81
C ALA A 222 15.54 11.83 3.05
N ALA A 223 14.69 11.75 2.02
CA ALA A 223 13.39 11.07 2.11
C ALA A 223 13.56 9.58 2.45
N LEU A 224 14.46 8.87 1.78
CA LEU A 224 14.72 7.44 2.04
C LEU A 224 15.29 7.18 3.44
N ARG A 225 15.86 8.20 4.10
CA ARG A 225 16.39 8.11 5.46
C ARG A 225 15.44 8.66 6.52
N HIS A 226 14.30 9.21 6.11
CA HIS A 226 13.28 9.71 7.02
C HIS A 226 12.49 8.54 7.61
N SER A 227 12.59 8.34 8.93
CA SER A 227 12.06 7.15 9.62
C SER A 227 10.56 6.99 9.46
N GLU A 228 9.83 8.10 9.44
CA GLU A 228 8.37 8.16 9.44
C GLU A 228 7.78 7.73 8.08
N PHE A 229 8.57 7.80 6.99
CA PHE A 229 8.18 7.26 5.69
C PHE A 229 8.28 5.74 5.61
N GLY A 230 8.95 5.09 6.57
CA GLY A 230 9.06 3.64 6.58
C GLY A 230 9.94 3.06 5.47
N PHE A 231 10.88 3.83 4.90
CA PHE A 231 11.95 3.35 4.00
C PHE A 231 13.17 2.80 4.73
N LEU A 232 13.34 3.22 5.99
CA LEU A 232 14.52 2.91 6.79
C LEU A 232 14.13 2.75 8.26
N ARG A 233 14.56 1.67 8.90
CA ARG A 233 14.59 1.56 10.37
C ARG A 233 16.02 1.61 10.88
N ARG A 234 16.17 1.81 12.19
CA ARG A 234 17.45 2.10 12.84
C ARG A 234 18.49 1.01 12.54
N GLY A 235 19.55 1.38 11.82
CA GLY A 235 20.67 0.50 11.49
C GLY A 235 20.54 -0.27 10.16
N GLU A 236 19.47 -0.03 9.39
CA GLU A 236 19.27 -0.63 8.07
C GLU A 236 19.94 0.19 6.95
N THR A 237 20.02 -0.40 5.76
CA THR A 237 20.40 0.33 4.53
C THR A 237 19.12 0.78 3.82
N PRO A 238 18.96 2.06 3.46
CA PRO A 238 17.75 2.53 2.80
C PRO A 238 17.64 1.93 1.39
N LEU A 239 16.48 1.33 1.09
CA LEU A 239 16.11 0.81 -0.21
C LEU A 239 15.04 1.70 -0.84
N ARG A 240 15.16 1.92 -2.14
CA ARG A 240 14.20 2.72 -2.92
C ARG A 240 12.88 1.98 -3.18
N TYR A 241 12.99 0.67 -3.25
CA TYR A 241 11.89 -0.28 -3.41
C TYR A 241 12.15 -1.47 -2.50
N TYR A 242 11.08 -2.00 -1.92
CA TYR A 242 11.16 -3.02 -0.88
C TYR A 242 9.82 -3.74 -0.74
N THR A 243 9.85 -4.84 0.00
CA THR A 243 8.70 -5.69 0.28
C THR A 243 8.19 -5.42 1.69
N VAL A 244 6.87 -5.53 1.85
CA VAL A 244 6.21 -5.61 3.16
C VAL A 244 5.38 -6.88 3.18
N ASP A 245 5.81 -7.87 3.96
CA ASP A 245 5.07 -9.10 4.17
C ASP A 245 4.17 -9.03 5.43
N TRP A 246 2.98 -9.62 5.32
CA TRP A 246 2.02 -9.80 6.40
C TRP A 246 1.51 -11.25 6.47
N PRO A 247 1.52 -11.89 7.64
CA PRO A 247 2.33 -11.50 8.80
C PRO A 247 3.82 -11.54 8.41
N GLY A 248 4.61 -10.56 8.89
CA GLY A 248 6.02 -10.45 8.54
C GLY A 248 6.87 -11.65 8.98
N PRO A 249 8.11 -11.80 8.48
CA PRO A 249 8.87 -13.06 8.57
C PRO A 249 9.30 -13.50 9.97
N VAL A 250 9.12 -12.70 11.02
CA VAL A 250 9.23 -13.19 12.41
C VAL A 250 8.09 -14.15 12.77
N ALA A 251 6.98 -14.09 12.03
CA ALA A 251 5.97 -15.13 12.01
C ALA A 251 6.41 -16.41 11.26
N LEU A 252 7.56 -16.47 10.59
CA LEU A 252 8.05 -17.75 10.04
C LEU A 252 8.46 -18.76 11.12
N GLY A 253 8.53 -18.34 12.40
CA GLY A 253 8.56 -19.23 13.57
C GLY A 253 7.21 -19.41 14.26
N ALA A 254 6.18 -18.63 13.91
CA ALA A 254 4.85 -18.67 14.50
C ALA A 254 3.80 -18.93 13.41
N THR A 255 3.23 -20.13 13.38
CA THR A 255 2.15 -20.48 12.44
C THR A 255 1.12 -19.34 12.40
N PRO A 256 0.83 -18.74 11.22
CA PRO A 256 -0.20 -17.71 11.11
C PRO A 256 -1.47 -18.21 11.80
N ALA A 257 -2.13 -17.34 12.57
CA ALA A 257 -3.36 -17.72 13.22
C ALA A 257 -4.33 -18.30 12.18
N PRO A 258 -5.14 -19.32 12.51
CA PRO A 258 -6.11 -19.86 11.58
C PRO A 258 -6.99 -18.75 11.00
N GLY A 259 -7.02 -18.62 9.67
CA GLY A 259 -7.77 -17.57 8.96
C GLY A 259 -7.00 -16.27 8.70
N GLU A 260 -5.78 -16.11 9.24
CA GLU A 260 -4.93 -14.96 8.97
C GLU A 260 -4.52 -14.91 7.47
N PRO A 261 -4.78 -13.80 6.76
CA PRO A 261 -4.37 -13.65 5.37
C PRO A 261 -2.85 -13.52 5.27
N ARG A 262 -2.29 -14.08 4.21
CA ARG A 262 -0.93 -13.74 3.76
C ARG A 262 -1.02 -12.60 2.76
N VAL A 263 -0.23 -11.56 2.95
CA VAL A 263 -0.17 -10.41 2.05
C VAL A 263 1.29 -10.05 1.82
N ARG A 264 1.64 -9.76 0.58
CA ARG A 264 2.93 -9.24 0.15
C ARG A 264 2.68 -7.95 -0.63
N VAL A 265 3.19 -6.84 -0.13
CA VAL A 265 3.12 -5.54 -0.80
C VAL A 265 4.49 -5.18 -1.34
N LEU A 266 4.59 -4.96 -2.65
CA LEU A 266 5.79 -4.53 -3.34
C LEU A 266 5.73 -3.02 -3.49
N VAL A 267 6.53 -2.30 -2.70
CA VAL A 267 6.67 -0.84 -2.78
C VAL A 267 7.71 -0.53 -3.84
N ALA A 268 7.27 0.00 -4.97
CA ALA A 268 8.12 0.27 -6.13
C ALA A 268 8.31 1.77 -6.39
N ASP A 269 9.47 2.13 -6.92
CA ASP A 269 9.83 3.47 -7.36
C ASP A 269 9.61 3.60 -8.87
N SER A 270 8.42 4.05 -9.24
CA SER A 270 8.05 4.27 -10.65
C SER A 270 8.90 5.35 -11.36
N ASN A 271 9.60 6.23 -10.62
CA ASN A 271 10.36 7.33 -11.24
C ASN A 271 11.57 6.82 -12.05
N THR A 272 12.01 5.59 -11.78
CA THR A 272 13.12 4.94 -12.50
C THR A 272 12.67 4.11 -13.69
N LEU A 273 11.38 4.05 -13.94
CA LEU A 273 10.79 3.31 -15.04
C LEU A 273 10.37 4.27 -16.16
N ASP A 274 9.80 3.71 -17.23
CA ASP A 274 9.42 4.46 -18.43
C ASP A 274 8.10 5.20 -18.22
N VAL A 275 8.21 6.36 -17.56
CA VAL A 275 7.09 7.24 -17.24
C VAL A 275 7.26 8.59 -17.92
N VAL A 276 6.20 9.07 -18.56
CA VAL A 276 6.12 10.41 -19.16
C VAL A 276 6.11 11.49 -18.07
N GLY A 277 5.51 11.21 -16.90
CA GLY A 277 5.52 12.08 -15.72
C GLY A 277 6.84 12.17 -14.95
N GLY A 278 7.86 11.40 -15.33
CA GLY A 278 9.15 11.37 -14.63
C GLY A 278 9.95 12.68 -14.75
N VAL A 279 10.45 13.18 -13.62
CA VAL A 279 11.26 14.42 -13.58
C VAL A 279 12.77 14.19 -13.50
N ILE A 280 13.19 12.94 -13.36
CA ILE A 280 14.60 12.56 -13.45
C ILE A 280 15.00 12.72 -14.93
N PRO A 281 16.15 13.34 -15.27
CA PRO A 281 16.66 13.38 -16.63
C PRO A 281 17.05 11.97 -17.13
N ALA A 282 16.85 11.67 -18.41
CA ALA A 282 17.42 10.44 -19.00
C ALA A 282 18.92 10.62 -19.28
N ALA A 283 19.69 9.53 -19.21
CA ALA A 283 21.15 9.56 -19.35
C ALA A 283 21.63 10.10 -20.71
N THR A 284 20.82 9.96 -21.76
CA THR A 284 21.14 10.38 -23.14
C THR A 284 20.24 11.51 -23.66
N GLY A 285 19.49 12.20 -22.79
CA GLY A 285 18.58 13.30 -23.15
C GLY A 285 17.11 12.97 -22.93
N LYS A 286 16.22 13.96 -23.15
CA LYS A 286 14.81 13.95 -22.72
C LYS A 286 13.88 12.90 -23.38
N GLU A 287 14.35 12.15 -24.38
CA GLU A 287 13.51 11.24 -25.19
C GLU A 287 13.83 9.74 -25.01
N ALA A 288 14.85 9.38 -24.22
CA ALA A 288 15.18 7.96 -24.02
C ALA A 288 14.25 7.32 -22.97
N ALA A 289 13.57 6.25 -23.37
CA ALA A 289 12.81 5.39 -22.47
C ALA A 289 13.71 4.90 -21.34
N ARG A 290 13.30 5.12 -20.08
CA ARG A 290 14.09 4.73 -18.91
C ARG A 290 13.74 3.32 -18.48
N THR A 291 14.74 2.50 -18.16
CA THR A 291 14.53 1.16 -17.61
C THR A 291 15.44 0.92 -16.42
N ASP A 292 14.86 0.68 -15.25
CA ASP A 292 15.57 0.16 -14.08
C ASP A 292 15.50 -1.36 -14.06
N THR A 293 16.45 -1.99 -14.76
CA THR A 293 16.46 -3.45 -14.91
C THR A 293 16.58 -4.16 -13.57
N LEU A 294 17.31 -3.59 -12.60
CA LEU A 294 17.46 -4.18 -11.27
C LEU A 294 16.12 -4.23 -10.54
N GLN A 295 15.36 -3.13 -10.57
CA GLN A 295 14.03 -3.07 -9.97
C GLN A 295 13.07 -4.04 -10.64
N LEU A 296 13.08 -4.15 -11.97
CA LEU A 296 12.20 -5.09 -12.68
C LEU A 296 12.55 -6.55 -12.33
N LEU A 297 13.84 -6.90 -12.27
CA LEU A 297 14.28 -8.23 -11.82
C LEU A 297 13.87 -8.51 -10.37
N TRP A 298 14.01 -7.52 -9.49
CA TRP A 298 13.56 -7.61 -8.11
C TRP A 298 12.04 -7.83 -8.03
N LEU A 299 11.24 -7.04 -8.76
CA LEU A 299 9.78 -7.15 -8.78
C LEU A 299 9.35 -8.55 -9.24
N GLU A 300 9.93 -9.04 -10.34
CA GLU A 300 9.66 -10.39 -10.83
C GLU A 300 10.03 -11.45 -9.78
N ASN A 301 11.21 -11.33 -9.15
CA ASN A 301 11.64 -12.27 -8.12
C ASN A 301 10.62 -12.33 -6.97
N GLN A 302 10.17 -11.18 -6.48
CA GLN A 302 9.26 -11.13 -5.33
C GLN A 302 7.87 -11.69 -5.65
N LEU A 303 7.41 -11.55 -6.90
CA LEU A 303 6.15 -12.14 -7.37
C LEU A 303 6.28 -13.65 -7.56
N ARG A 304 7.37 -14.13 -8.18
CA ARG A 304 7.63 -15.57 -8.39
C ARG A 304 7.82 -16.34 -7.08
N THR A 305 8.45 -15.71 -6.10
CA THR A 305 8.77 -16.33 -4.81
C THR A 305 7.73 -16.07 -3.72
N ALA A 306 6.64 -15.38 -4.05
CA ALA A 306 5.52 -15.20 -3.15
C ALA A 306 4.97 -16.57 -2.72
N PRO A 307 4.79 -16.84 -1.42
CA PRO A 307 4.21 -18.10 -0.97
C PRO A 307 2.82 -18.31 -1.58
N ALA A 308 2.44 -19.57 -1.78
CA ALA A 308 1.08 -19.90 -2.21
C ALA A 308 0.02 -19.28 -1.28
N GLU A 309 -1.13 -18.91 -1.85
CA GLU A 309 -2.25 -18.26 -1.14
C GLU A 309 -1.91 -16.87 -0.54
N THR A 310 -0.88 -16.19 -1.04
CA THR A 310 -0.53 -14.81 -0.64
C THR A 310 -1.22 -13.79 -1.55
N TRP A 311 -1.87 -12.77 -0.98
CA TRP A 311 -2.30 -11.58 -1.73
C TRP A 311 -1.07 -10.80 -2.16
N THR A 312 -0.91 -10.55 -3.46
CA THR A 312 0.20 -9.77 -3.99
C THR A 312 -0.28 -8.41 -4.45
N LEU A 313 0.30 -7.35 -3.89
CA LEU A 313 -0.01 -5.98 -4.24
C LEU A 313 1.26 -5.31 -4.76
N THR A 314 1.14 -4.47 -5.78
CA THR A 314 2.19 -3.50 -6.12
C THR A 314 1.69 -2.10 -5.85
N VAL A 315 2.48 -1.32 -5.14
CA VAL A 315 2.20 0.08 -4.84
C VAL A 315 3.33 0.95 -5.37
N MET A 316 3.00 2.01 -6.10
CA MET A 316 3.96 2.93 -6.70
C MET A 316 3.29 4.27 -6.97
N HIS A 317 4.03 5.24 -7.50
CA HIS A 317 3.46 6.57 -7.74
C HIS A 317 2.74 6.70 -9.08
N HIS A 318 3.41 6.46 -10.21
CA HIS A 318 2.82 6.69 -11.53
C HIS A 318 1.87 5.55 -11.95
N PRO A 319 0.68 5.87 -12.50
CA PRO A 319 -0.31 4.88 -12.91
C PRO A 319 -0.01 4.28 -14.30
N PRO A 320 0.23 2.95 -14.45
CA PRO A 320 0.34 2.32 -15.77
C PRO A 320 -0.97 2.45 -16.56
N PHE A 321 -2.10 2.45 -15.86
CA PHE A 321 -3.41 2.74 -16.40
C PHE A 321 -4.08 3.85 -15.58
N SER A 322 -4.49 4.93 -16.25
CA SER A 322 -5.24 6.02 -15.61
C SER A 322 -6.29 6.59 -16.56
N PRO A 323 -7.47 7.04 -16.10
CA PRO A 323 -8.27 7.97 -16.89
C PRO A 323 -7.46 9.23 -17.16
N ARG A 324 -7.75 9.91 -18.27
CA ARG A 324 -7.08 11.17 -18.57
C ARG A 324 -7.39 12.23 -17.49
N GLY A 325 -6.34 12.76 -16.87
CA GLY A 325 -6.38 13.94 -16.01
C GLY A 325 -6.33 15.26 -16.79
N CYS A 326 -6.79 16.33 -16.15
CA CYS A 326 -6.74 17.69 -16.70
C CYS A 326 -6.59 18.67 -15.54
N VAL A 327 -5.43 19.31 -15.42
CA VAL A 327 -5.17 20.27 -14.31
C VAL A 327 -6.02 21.52 -14.53
N PHE A 328 -5.97 22.12 -15.71
CA PHE A 328 -6.83 23.24 -16.09
C PHE A 328 -7.12 23.27 -17.60
N ARG A 329 -8.08 24.10 -18.01
CA ARG A 329 -8.40 24.31 -19.43
C ARG A 329 -7.87 25.65 -19.90
N PHE A 330 -7.14 25.66 -21.01
CA PHE A 330 -6.72 26.87 -21.71
C PHE A 330 -7.24 26.82 -23.15
N LEU A 331 -8.04 27.82 -23.55
CA LEU A 331 -8.69 27.88 -24.88
C LEU A 331 -9.42 26.57 -25.27
N GLY A 332 -10.05 25.91 -24.29
CA GLY A 332 -10.78 24.66 -24.48
C GLY A 332 -9.93 23.39 -24.45
N GLN A 333 -8.60 23.50 -24.52
CA GLN A 333 -7.66 22.37 -24.41
C GLN A 333 -7.30 22.09 -22.96
N CYS A 334 -7.15 20.81 -22.61
CA CYS A 334 -6.67 20.39 -21.30
C CYS A 334 -5.14 20.55 -21.23
N ILE A 335 -4.69 21.28 -20.22
CA ILE A 335 -3.28 21.51 -19.92
C ILE A 335 -2.95 20.81 -18.61
N GLY A 336 -1.84 20.08 -18.60
CA GLY A 336 -1.41 19.24 -17.49
C GLY A 336 -2.31 18.01 -17.26
N GLY A 337 -1.90 17.15 -16.33
CA GLY A 337 -2.55 15.88 -16.03
C GLY A 337 -2.06 14.77 -16.95
N HIS A 338 -2.12 13.54 -16.46
CA HIS A 338 -1.54 12.38 -17.13
C HIS A 338 -2.63 11.39 -17.54
N ASP A 339 -2.32 10.54 -18.51
CA ASP A 339 -3.16 9.42 -18.98
C ASP A 339 -2.38 8.11 -18.68
N ASP A 340 -2.75 7.00 -19.32
CA ASP A 340 -1.97 5.74 -19.25
C ASP A 340 -0.45 5.97 -19.47
N GLU A 341 0.38 5.50 -18.54
CA GLU A 341 1.83 5.40 -18.70
C GLU A 341 2.18 4.13 -19.50
N LYS A 342 2.10 4.22 -20.83
CA LYS A 342 2.24 3.06 -21.74
C LYS A 342 3.58 2.34 -21.65
N GLY A 343 4.68 3.10 -21.46
CA GLY A 343 6.02 2.56 -21.28
C GLY A 343 6.11 1.71 -20.02
N LEU A 344 5.67 2.27 -18.90
CA LEU A 344 5.54 1.60 -17.63
C LEU A 344 4.66 0.34 -17.73
N ALA A 345 3.48 0.44 -18.35
CA ALA A 345 2.58 -0.71 -18.53
C ALA A 345 3.27 -1.85 -19.32
N ALA A 346 4.03 -1.51 -20.37
CA ALA A 346 4.77 -2.49 -21.16
C ALA A 346 5.91 -3.14 -20.35
N GLN A 347 6.67 -2.36 -19.57
CA GLN A 347 7.74 -2.87 -18.70
C GLN A 347 7.22 -3.83 -17.62
N LEU A 348 6.15 -3.44 -16.93
CA LEU A 348 5.53 -4.28 -15.89
C LEU A 348 4.99 -5.58 -16.48
N ARG A 349 4.28 -5.50 -17.60
CA ARG A 349 3.78 -6.68 -18.30
C ARG A 349 4.90 -7.63 -18.70
N SER A 350 6.01 -7.11 -19.23
CA SER A 350 7.18 -7.92 -19.58
C SER A 350 7.77 -8.63 -18.35
N THR A 351 7.75 -7.95 -17.21
CA THR A 351 8.27 -8.44 -15.92
C THR A 351 7.44 -9.57 -15.33
N TRP A 352 6.12 -9.57 -15.53
CA TRP A 352 5.22 -10.62 -15.02
C TRP A 352 5.29 -11.93 -15.82
N GLY A 353 6.09 -11.95 -16.90
CA GLY A 353 6.35 -13.10 -17.74
C GLY A 353 5.41 -13.21 -18.94
N VAL A 354 5.74 -14.12 -19.86
CA VAL A 354 4.94 -14.38 -21.05
C VAL A 354 4.09 -15.62 -20.81
N ALA A 355 2.76 -15.49 -20.79
CA ALA A 355 1.86 -16.66 -20.71
C ALA A 355 1.66 -17.29 -22.11
N GLY A 356 2.74 -17.75 -22.74
CA GLY A 356 2.69 -18.34 -24.08
C GLY A 356 2.31 -17.33 -25.18
N SER A 357 1.58 -17.78 -26.21
CA SER A 357 1.18 -16.94 -27.36
C SER A 357 0.00 -15.99 -27.09
N GLU A 358 -0.45 -15.84 -25.84
CA GLU A 358 -1.61 -15.05 -25.51
C GLU A 358 -1.27 -13.56 -25.37
N GLU A 359 -1.55 -12.80 -26.43
CA GLU A 359 -1.30 -11.36 -26.50
C GLU A 359 -1.99 -10.54 -25.39
N ARG A 360 -3.07 -11.06 -24.80
CA ARG A 360 -3.83 -10.37 -23.76
C ARG A 360 -3.35 -10.69 -22.33
N SER A 361 -2.48 -11.66 -22.12
CA SER A 361 -2.15 -12.11 -20.76
C SER A 361 -1.38 -11.08 -19.93
N ASN A 362 -1.64 -11.07 -18.61
CA ASN A 362 -0.83 -10.40 -17.60
C ASN A 362 0.45 -11.17 -17.23
N GLY A 363 0.72 -12.31 -17.86
CA GLY A 363 1.84 -13.17 -17.52
C GLY A 363 1.50 -14.23 -16.49
N THR A 364 2.52 -14.88 -15.94
CA THR A 364 2.38 -16.03 -15.04
C THR A 364 2.53 -15.65 -13.56
N HIS A 365 3.07 -14.47 -13.26
CA HIS A 365 3.36 -14.03 -11.90
C HIS A 365 3.03 -12.53 -11.73
N HIS A 366 1.81 -12.14 -12.08
CA HIS A 366 1.28 -10.78 -11.90
C HIS A 366 0.71 -10.54 -10.49
N PRO A 367 0.66 -9.29 -9.99
CA PRO A 367 0.03 -8.99 -8.71
C PRO A 367 -1.50 -9.08 -8.78
N ASP A 368 -2.17 -9.37 -7.67
CA ASP A 368 -3.63 -9.30 -7.59
C ASP A 368 -4.14 -7.85 -7.77
N LEU A 369 -3.42 -6.88 -7.18
CA LEU A 369 -3.81 -5.48 -7.14
C LEU A 369 -2.63 -4.54 -7.39
N VAL A 370 -2.92 -3.42 -8.05
CA VAL A 370 -1.96 -2.34 -8.25
C VAL A 370 -2.57 -1.03 -7.75
N PHE A 371 -1.88 -0.33 -6.87
CA PHE A 371 -2.28 0.98 -6.37
C PHE A 371 -1.25 2.03 -6.76
N THR A 372 -1.76 3.14 -7.32
CA THR A 372 -0.97 4.25 -7.83
C THR A 372 -1.60 5.59 -7.47
N ALA A 373 -0.89 6.68 -7.72
CA ALA A 373 -1.27 8.04 -7.40
C ALA A 373 -1.00 8.96 -8.60
N HIS A 374 -0.35 10.11 -8.39
CA HIS A 374 0.12 11.09 -9.39
C HIS A 374 -1.00 11.89 -10.06
N ASN A 375 -2.04 11.20 -10.49
CA ASN A 375 -3.25 11.83 -10.98
C ASN A 375 -4.17 12.12 -9.79
N HIS A 376 -4.37 13.42 -9.50
CA HIS A 376 -5.05 13.88 -8.28
C HIS A 376 -6.58 13.70 -8.33
N PHE A 377 -7.03 12.45 -8.42
CA PHE A 377 -8.42 12.01 -8.37
C PHE A 377 -8.48 10.52 -7.99
N TYR A 378 -9.70 10.00 -7.83
CA TYR A 378 -9.95 8.57 -7.67
C TYR A 378 -10.27 7.91 -9.01
N ALA A 379 -9.71 6.73 -9.28
CA ALA A 379 -10.20 5.84 -10.33
C ALA A 379 -9.94 4.39 -9.98
N ARG A 380 -10.86 3.50 -10.36
CA ARG A 380 -10.73 2.06 -10.18
C ARG A 380 -11.08 1.31 -11.46
N SER A 381 -10.17 0.47 -11.92
CA SER A 381 -10.41 -0.39 -13.06
C SER A 381 -11.35 -1.54 -12.69
N ARG A 382 -11.98 -2.14 -13.71
CA ARG A 382 -12.39 -3.54 -13.64
C ARG A 382 -11.14 -4.43 -13.50
N SER A 383 -11.31 -5.72 -13.24
CA SER A 383 -10.19 -6.65 -13.48
C SER A 383 -9.83 -6.59 -14.97
N ILE A 384 -8.60 -6.20 -15.28
CA ILE A 384 -8.11 -6.00 -16.64
C ILE A 384 -6.88 -6.85 -16.93
N ASP A 385 -6.72 -7.17 -18.21
CA ASP A 385 -5.65 -7.96 -18.77
C ASP A 385 -4.40 -7.09 -19.09
N GLY A 386 -3.34 -7.70 -19.63
CA GLY A 386 -2.06 -7.01 -19.86
C GLY A 386 -2.11 -5.90 -20.92
N LEU A 387 -3.20 -5.82 -21.70
CA LEU A 387 -3.45 -4.74 -22.66
C LEU A 387 -4.45 -3.70 -22.13
N GLY A 388 -4.93 -3.86 -20.90
CA GLY A 388 -5.90 -2.97 -20.27
C GLY A 388 -7.34 -3.19 -20.74
N TYR A 389 -7.67 -4.37 -21.28
CA TYR A 389 -9.06 -4.74 -21.55
C TYR A 389 -9.64 -5.56 -20.40
N PRO A 390 -10.97 -5.57 -20.18
CA PRO A 390 -11.58 -6.44 -19.16
C PRO A 390 -11.12 -7.90 -19.33
N ALA A 391 -10.65 -8.48 -18.23
CA ALA A 391 -10.17 -9.84 -18.17
C ALA A 391 -11.30 -10.83 -18.45
N LEU A 392 -10.98 -11.93 -19.14
CA LEU A 392 -11.98 -12.90 -19.61
C LEU A 392 -12.09 -14.14 -18.71
N GLY A 393 -11.05 -14.46 -17.94
CA GLY A 393 -10.99 -15.68 -17.14
C GLY A 393 -10.52 -15.41 -15.71
N ALA A 394 -10.96 -16.25 -14.78
CA ALA A 394 -10.49 -16.19 -13.40
C ALA A 394 -8.96 -16.29 -13.33
N GLY A 395 -8.34 -15.49 -12.46
CA GLY A 395 -6.90 -15.43 -12.26
C GLY A 395 -6.12 -14.70 -13.36
N SER A 396 -6.77 -14.22 -14.42
CA SER A 396 -6.09 -13.60 -15.57
C SER A 396 -5.99 -12.08 -15.51
N GLY A 397 -6.62 -11.43 -14.53
CA GLY A 397 -6.77 -9.97 -14.51
C GLY A 397 -6.32 -9.31 -13.21
N VAL A 398 -5.77 -8.11 -13.34
CA VAL A 398 -5.32 -7.24 -12.24
C VAL A 398 -6.33 -6.11 -12.06
N ARG A 399 -6.57 -5.69 -10.81
CA ARG A 399 -7.33 -4.45 -10.55
C ARG A 399 -6.37 -3.31 -10.21
N TYR A 400 -6.58 -2.17 -10.86
CA TYR A 400 -5.79 -0.96 -10.72
C TYR A 400 -6.60 0.11 -10.01
N PHE A 401 -5.95 0.81 -9.08
CA PHE A 401 -6.50 1.93 -8.35
C PHE A 401 -5.60 3.14 -8.51
N VAL A 402 -6.17 4.26 -8.91
CA VAL A 402 -5.56 5.58 -8.82
C VAL A 402 -6.16 6.26 -7.59
N THR A 403 -5.33 6.54 -6.59
CA THR A 403 -5.72 7.14 -5.31
C THR A 403 -4.89 8.39 -4.99
N GLY A 404 -4.72 9.27 -5.98
CA GLY A 404 -3.96 10.52 -5.86
C GLY A 404 -4.72 11.68 -5.23
N GLY A 405 -5.89 11.44 -4.64
CA GLY A 405 -6.70 12.48 -4.00
C GLY A 405 -6.29 12.79 -2.56
N GLY A 406 -5.10 12.41 -2.11
CA GLY A 406 -4.73 12.41 -0.69
C GLY A 406 -4.60 13.79 -0.04
N GLY A 407 -4.54 14.86 -0.84
CA GLY A 407 -4.55 16.23 -0.32
C GLY A 407 -4.30 17.29 -1.38
N ALA A 408 -3.42 17.02 -2.35
CA ALA A 408 -3.04 17.95 -3.40
C ALA A 408 -4.22 18.40 -4.27
N PRO A 409 -4.12 19.58 -4.93
CA PRO A 409 -5.21 20.12 -5.74
C PRO A 409 -5.70 19.15 -6.81
N LEU A 410 -7.01 18.93 -6.86
CA LEU A 410 -7.60 17.90 -7.70
C LEU A 410 -7.45 18.19 -9.20
N TYR A 411 -7.15 17.15 -9.96
CA TYR A 411 -7.28 17.17 -11.41
C TYR A 411 -8.73 16.94 -11.79
N ARG A 412 -9.18 17.56 -12.88
CA ARG A 412 -10.45 17.22 -13.50
C ARG A 412 -10.30 15.90 -14.27
N GLN A 413 -10.89 14.84 -13.74
CA GLN A 413 -10.96 13.56 -14.43
C GLN A 413 -11.84 13.70 -15.69
N GLN A 414 -11.34 13.25 -16.83
CA GLN A 414 -12.12 13.13 -18.05
C GLN A 414 -13.09 11.93 -17.97
N PRO A 415 -14.05 11.81 -18.91
CA PRO A 415 -14.96 10.65 -18.94
C PRO A 415 -14.21 9.31 -18.91
N LEU A 416 -14.74 8.37 -18.14
CA LEU A 416 -14.13 7.06 -17.95
C LEU A 416 -14.23 6.19 -19.21
N HIS A 417 -13.11 5.58 -19.59
CA HIS A 417 -13.10 4.47 -20.55
C HIS A 417 -13.79 3.24 -19.96
N ALA A 418 -14.34 2.34 -20.79
CA ALA A 418 -15.09 1.14 -20.37
C ALA A 418 -14.30 0.17 -19.46
N ARG A 419 -12.97 0.30 -19.43
CA ARG A 419 -12.10 -0.46 -18.52
C ARG A 419 -12.25 -0.04 -17.06
N TYR A 420 -12.76 1.15 -16.78
CA TYR A 420 -12.97 1.66 -15.43
C TYR A 420 -14.35 1.31 -14.92
N ALA A 421 -14.42 0.89 -13.66
CA ALA A 421 -15.65 0.58 -12.97
C ALA A 421 -16.19 1.81 -12.23
N SER A 422 -15.31 2.63 -11.67
CA SER A 422 -15.65 3.86 -10.94
C SER A 422 -14.51 4.87 -10.99
N GLY A 423 -14.80 6.14 -10.72
CA GLY A 423 -13.83 7.22 -10.68
C GLY A 423 -14.46 8.59 -10.53
N GLY A 424 -13.69 9.57 -10.04
CA GLY A 424 -14.14 10.93 -9.87
C GLY A 424 -13.11 11.85 -9.20
N SER A 425 -13.27 13.15 -9.42
CA SER A 425 -12.42 14.18 -8.82
C SER A 425 -12.93 14.57 -7.43
N PHE A 426 -12.33 13.99 -6.40
CA PHE A 426 -12.56 14.33 -4.99
C PHE A 426 -11.35 13.91 -4.15
N HIS A 427 -11.16 14.57 -3.00
CA HIS A 427 -10.10 14.21 -2.06
C HIS A 427 -10.51 12.95 -1.30
N HIS A 428 -9.60 12.00 -1.12
CA HIS A 428 -9.92 10.70 -0.55
C HIS A 428 -8.68 9.91 -0.11
N PHE A 429 -8.94 8.80 0.56
CA PHE A 429 -8.05 7.66 0.68
C PHE A 429 -8.84 6.37 0.38
N VAL A 430 -8.14 5.28 0.08
CA VAL A 430 -8.72 3.95 -0.03
C VAL A 430 -8.47 3.17 1.25
N TYR A 431 -9.53 2.64 1.86
CA TYR A 431 -9.44 1.66 2.94
C TYR A 431 -9.68 0.27 2.38
N LEU A 432 -8.76 -0.66 2.61
CA LEU A 432 -8.79 -2.03 2.12
C LEU A 432 -8.79 -2.98 3.32
N ARG A 433 -9.63 -4.00 3.29
CA ARG A 433 -9.60 -5.15 4.21
C ARG A 433 -9.36 -6.41 3.38
N LEU A 434 -8.32 -7.15 3.73
CA LEU A 434 -8.00 -8.43 3.12
C LEU A 434 -8.30 -9.53 4.11
N GLU A 435 -9.15 -10.46 3.72
CA GLU A 435 -9.34 -11.76 4.36
C GLU A 435 -8.57 -12.82 3.57
N LYS A 436 -8.58 -14.08 4.01
CA LYS A 436 -7.84 -15.16 3.34
C LYS A 436 -8.17 -15.26 1.84
N ASP A 437 -9.44 -15.17 1.49
CA ASP A 437 -9.99 -15.42 0.15
C ASP A 437 -10.81 -14.27 -0.44
N ALA A 438 -10.98 -13.16 0.29
CA ALA A 438 -11.75 -12.00 -0.15
C ALA A 438 -11.03 -10.68 0.14
N ALA A 439 -11.26 -9.70 -0.72
CA ALA A 439 -10.82 -8.33 -0.55
C ALA A 439 -12.02 -7.39 -0.55
N PHE A 440 -12.05 -6.44 0.38
CA PHE A 440 -13.09 -5.42 0.52
C PHE A 440 -12.44 -4.05 0.50
N PHE A 441 -12.99 -3.11 -0.28
CA PHE A 441 -12.45 -1.75 -0.31
C PHE A 441 -13.53 -0.69 -0.23
N TRP A 442 -13.12 0.48 0.25
CA TRP A 442 -13.91 1.70 0.29
C TRP A 442 -13.04 2.89 -0.09
N ALA A 443 -13.48 3.69 -1.07
CA ALA A 443 -12.94 5.02 -1.32
C ALA A 443 -13.71 6.01 -0.45
N ILE A 444 -13.04 6.62 0.53
CA ILE A 444 -13.64 7.47 1.55
C ILE A 444 -13.18 8.91 1.31
N ASP A 445 -14.13 9.83 1.11
CA ASP A 445 -13.82 11.23 0.84
C ASP A 445 -13.40 12.03 2.09
N GLU A 446 -13.01 13.29 1.91
CA GLU A 446 -12.61 14.20 2.99
C GLU A 446 -13.72 14.46 4.02
N ARG A 447 -14.99 14.17 3.66
CA ARG A 447 -16.16 14.31 4.54
C ARG A 447 -16.51 12.99 5.25
N GLY A 448 -15.78 11.91 4.97
CA GLY A 448 -16.04 10.57 5.50
C GLY A 448 -17.13 9.80 4.73
N ALA A 449 -17.57 10.31 3.58
CA ALA A 449 -18.55 9.62 2.74
C ALA A 449 -17.86 8.59 1.83
N VAL A 450 -18.43 7.39 1.78
CA VAL A 450 -18.01 6.35 0.84
C VAL A 450 -18.47 6.74 -0.57
N LYS A 451 -17.52 6.94 -1.49
CA LYS A 451 -17.78 7.27 -2.90
C LYS A 451 -17.79 6.06 -3.82
N ASP A 452 -17.06 5.02 -3.45
CA ASP A 452 -17.02 3.74 -4.14
C ASP A 452 -16.70 2.65 -3.13
N SER A 453 -17.26 1.46 -3.34
CA SER A 453 -16.98 0.29 -2.52
C SER A 453 -17.41 -0.96 -3.25
N ALA A 454 -16.61 -2.00 -3.18
CA ALA A 454 -16.99 -3.34 -3.61
C ALA A 454 -16.13 -4.36 -2.87
N CYS A 455 -16.38 -5.63 -3.18
CA CYS A 455 -15.51 -6.71 -2.78
C CYS A 455 -15.33 -7.71 -3.92
N PHE A 456 -14.38 -8.62 -3.79
CA PHE A 456 -14.18 -9.71 -4.75
C PHE A 456 -13.42 -10.85 -4.07
N HIS A 457 -13.63 -12.07 -4.56
CA HIS A 457 -12.82 -13.20 -4.14
C HIS A 457 -11.50 -13.23 -4.92
N ARG A 458 -10.47 -13.84 -4.31
CA ARG A 458 -9.17 -14.02 -4.95
C ARG A 458 -9.31 -14.65 -6.34
N GLY A 459 -8.66 -14.05 -7.34
CA GLY A 459 -8.70 -14.49 -8.73
C GLY A 459 -10.03 -14.24 -9.45
N GLU A 460 -11.07 -13.73 -8.79
CA GLU A 460 -12.32 -13.38 -9.48
C GLU A 460 -12.11 -12.12 -10.33
N VAL A 461 -12.66 -12.10 -11.55
CA VAL A 461 -12.57 -10.95 -12.47
C VAL A 461 -13.74 -9.97 -12.34
N VAL A 462 -14.79 -10.36 -11.64
CA VAL A 462 -15.96 -9.52 -11.38
C VAL A 462 -15.91 -8.94 -9.97
N ASP A 463 -16.46 -7.74 -9.81
CA ASP A 463 -16.67 -7.14 -8.50
C ASP A 463 -18.05 -7.53 -7.98
N ARG A 464 -18.19 -7.59 -6.66
CA ARG A 464 -19.42 -7.89 -5.92
C ARG A 464 -19.79 -6.75 -4.99
N CYS A 465 -21.08 -6.63 -4.72
CA CYS A 465 -21.58 -5.73 -3.72
C CYS A 465 -21.25 -6.24 -2.32
N ILE A 466 -20.93 -5.33 -1.42
CA ILE A 466 -20.81 -5.63 0.01
C ILE A 466 -22.23 -5.78 0.56
N ALA A 467 -22.60 -6.98 0.98
CA ALA A 467 -23.97 -7.29 1.40
C ALA A 467 -24.23 -7.10 2.89
N GLY A 468 -23.17 -7.14 3.70
CA GLY A 468 -23.24 -7.02 5.16
C GLY A 468 -22.09 -6.20 5.71
N GLY A 469 -22.42 -5.26 6.59
CA GLY A 469 -21.47 -4.39 7.27
C GLY A 469 -20.97 -3.19 6.45
N THR A 470 -20.17 -2.36 7.10
CA THR A 470 -19.46 -1.21 6.55
C THR A 470 -17.96 -1.31 6.87
N PHE A 471 -17.17 -0.33 6.46
CA PHE A 471 -15.75 -0.28 6.78
C PHE A 471 -15.45 -0.26 8.30
N THR A 472 -16.41 0.15 9.14
CA THR A 472 -16.26 0.13 10.60
C THR A 472 -16.75 -1.15 11.25
N SER A 473 -17.59 -1.95 10.57
CA SER A 473 -18.14 -3.19 11.10
C SER A 473 -17.07 -4.22 11.43
N ALA A 474 -17.29 -5.00 12.49
CA ALA A 474 -16.38 -6.08 12.86
C ALA A 474 -16.26 -7.14 11.75
N THR A 475 -17.38 -7.49 11.13
CA THR A 475 -17.48 -8.47 10.05
C THR A 475 -18.01 -7.83 8.77
N VAL A 476 -17.55 -8.30 7.62
CA VAL A 476 -18.04 -7.91 6.29
C VAL A 476 -18.28 -9.15 5.44
N THR A 477 -19.19 -9.07 4.47
CA THR A 477 -19.50 -10.21 3.59
C THR A 477 -19.73 -9.77 2.16
N CYS A 478 -19.14 -10.52 1.22
CA CYS A 478 -19.44 -10.37 -0.20
C CYS A 478 -20.82 -10.91 -0.56
N GLY A 479 -21.54 -10.17 -1.39
CA GLY A 479 -22.84 -10.55 -1.91
C GLY A 479 -22.82 -10.81 -3.41
N ASP A 480 -23.90 -10.33 -4.05
CA ASP A 480 -24.11 -10.50 -5.48
C ASP A 480 -23.12 -9.68 -6.31
N VAL A 481 -22.90 -10.12 -7.55
CA VAL A 481 -22.07 -9.42 -8.53
C VAL A 481 -22.63 -8.01 -8.76
N VAL A 482 -21.74 -7.01 -8.87
CA VAL A 482 -22.13 -5.63 -9.15
C VAL A 482 -22.88 -5.60 -10.49
N PRO A 483 -24.13 -5.09 -10.53
CA PRO A 483 -24.90 -5.07 -11.76
C PRO A 483 -24.24 -4.16 -12.82
N PRO A 484 -24.52 -4.36 -14.12
CA PRO A 484 -23.98 -3.51 -15.18
C PRO A 484 -24.31 -2.02 -15.03
N SER A 485 -25.39 -1.68 -14.31
CA SER A 485 -25.76 -0.31 -13.94
C SER A 485 -24.80 0.36 -12.94
N GLY A 486 -23.85 -0.40 -12.37
CA GLY A 486 -22.76 0.09 -11.54
C GLY A 486 -23.11 0.39 -10.08
N ALA A 487 -24.40 0.32 -9.70
CA ALA A 487 -24.84 0.66 -8.36
C ALA A 487 -25.19 -0.57 -7.53
N CYS A 488 -24.47 -0.77 -6.44
CA CYS A 488 -24.86 -1.71 -5.40
C CYS A 488 -26.02 -1.14 -4.57
N PRO A 489 -26.97 -1.99 -4.12
CA PRO A 489 -27.90 -1.59 -3.08
C PRO A 489 -27.11 -1.22 -1.81
N ALA A 490 -27.62 -0.27 -1.02
CA ALA A 490 -27.00 0.08 0.25
C ALA A 490 -26.91 -1.18 1.14
N PRO A 491 -25.76 -1.43 1.80
CA PRO A 491 -25.62 -2.58 2.69
C PRO A 491 -26.69 -2.52 3.78
N LYS A 492 -27.33 -3.65 4.07
CA LYS A 492 -28.28 -3.72 5.18
C LYS A 492 -27.48 -3.57 6.49
N PRO A 493 -27.96 -2.78 7.45
CA PRO A 493 -27.28 -2.56 8.73
C PRO A 493 -27.10 -3.85 9.52
#